data_AF-A0A974VXR3-F1
#
_entry.id   AF-A0A974VXR3-F1
#
_cell.length_a   1.000
_cell.length_b   1.000
_cell.length_c   1.000
_cell.angle_alpha   90.00
_cell.angle_beta   90.00
_cell.angle_gamma   90.00
#
_symmetry.space_group_name_H-M   'P 1'
#
loop_
_entity.id
_entity.type
_entity.pdbx_description
1 polymer ?
#
loop_
_entity_poly.entity_id
_entity_poly.type
_entity_poly.pdbx_seq_one_letter_code
_entity_poly.pdbx_strand_id
1 'polypeptide(L)'
;MNNITKALLTVALTLGLLEGCAQSNPHPMDMTVAVQSAKTKTDHEALAAHYEQAAKEADAMVEEHQQILADFKKDPHDYPKSYLGGNFESHCQRLIDIYERAAAENREMAKMHRQMAAGAISRRGSGSER
;
A
#
# COMPACT_ATOMS: atom_id res chain seq x y z
N MET A 1 12.71 -30.39 -38.14
CA MET A 1 12.09 -29.94 -36.87
C MET A 1 10.62 -30.24 -36.93
N ASN A 2 10.19 -31.31 -36.26
CA ASN A 2 8.85 -31.86 -36.42
C ASN A 2 7.83 -30.96 -35.72
N ASN A 3 6.62 -30.89 -36.28
CA ASN A 3 5.54 -30.03 -35.79
C ASN A 3 5.18 -30.30 -34.32
N ILE A 4 5.48 -31.51 -33.84
CA ILE A 4 5.35 -31.96 -32.46
C ILE A 4 6.36 -31.26 -31.53
N THR A 5 7.61 -31.07 -31.98
CA THR A 5 8.65 -30.35 -31.23
C THR A 5 8.32 -28.86 -31.13
N LYS A 6 7.71 -28.27 -32.17
CA LYS A 6 7.19 -26.89 -32.13
C LYS A 6 6.01 -26.76 -31.16
N ALA A 7 5.09 -27.72 -31.17
CA ALA A 7 3.92 -27.73 -30.28
C ALA A 7 4.33 -27.86 -28.80
N LEU A 8 5.32 -28.69 -28.48
CA LEU A 8 5.83 -28.86 -27.11
C LEU A 8 6.58 -27.61 -26.61
N LEU A 9 7.28 -26.89 -27.49
CA LEU A 9 7.96 -25.63 -27.15
C LEU A 9 6.97 -24.48 -26.91
N THR A 10 5.82 -24.46 -27.61
CA THR A 10 4.79 -23.43 -27.38
C THR A 10 4.01 -23.62 -26.09
N VAL A 11 3.84 -24.85 -25.58
CA VAL A 11 3.11 -25.11 -24.33
C VAL A 11 3.94 -24.74 -23.09
N ALA A 12 5.26 -24.81 -23.17
CA ALA A 12 6.15 -24.48 -22.05
C ALA A 12 6.22 -22.97 -21.73
N LEU A 13 5.88 -22.09 -22.68
CA LEU A 13 6.04 -20.65 -22.51
C LEU A 13 4.86 -19.96 -21.80
N THR A 14 3.72 -20.63 -21.66
CA THR A 14 2.50 -20.04 -21.05
C THR A 14 2.28 -20.42 -19.58
N LEU A 15 3.13 -21.27 -18.98
CA LEU A 15 2.98 -21.71 -17.59
C LEU A 15 3.70 -20.82 -16.54
N GLY A 16 4.15 -19.63 -16.93
CA GLY A 16 5.10 -18.84 -16.14
C GLY A 16 4.60 -17.60 -15.41
N LEU A 17 3.29 -17.27 -15.38
CA LEU A 17 2.82 -16.07 -14.66
C LEU A 17 1.51 -16.32 -13.91
N LEU A 18 1.56 -17.20 -12.90
CA LEU A 18 0.64 -17.14 -11.76
C LEU A 18 1.45 -17.14 -10.45
N GLU A 19 2.37 -16.18 -10.33
CA GLU A 19 2.64 -15.60 -9.02
C GLU A 19 1.51 -14.60 -8.75
N GLY A 20 0.31 -15.13 -8.53
CA GLY A 20 -0.76 -14.34 -7.93
C GLY A 20 -0.23 -13.85 -6.60
N CYS A 21 -0.23 -12.53 -6.41
CA CYS A 21 0.10 -11.90 -5.14
C CYS A 21 -0.64 -12.66 -4.05
N ALA A 22 0.09 -13.41 -3.24
CA ALA A 22 -0.45 -13.97 -2.01
C ALA A 22 -0.67 -12.77 -1.08
N GLN A 23 -1.74 -12.00 -1.29
CA GLN A 23 -2.28 -11.07 -0.32
C GLN A 23 -2.96 -11.92 0.77
N SER A 24 -2.13 -12.68 1.47
CA SER A 24 -2.54 -13.49 2.60
C SER A 24 -2.50 -12.61 3.83
N ASN A 25 -3.57 -11.84 4.01
CA ASN A 25 -4.12 -11.71 5.35
C ASN A 25 -5.66 -11.76 5.26
N PRO A 26 -6.26 -12.96 5.25
CA PRO A 26 -7.72 -13.13 5.11
C PRO A 26 -8.52 -12.62 6.32
N HIS A 27 -7.85 -12.07 7.34
CA HIS A 27 -8.48 -11.34 8.43
C HIS A 27 -7.93 -9.91 8.51
N PRO A 28 -8.80 -8.88 8.52
CA PRO A 28 -8.35 -7.52 8.81
C PRO A 28 -7.70 -7.53 10.20
N MET A 29 -6.44 -7.12 10.26
CA MET A 29 -5.74 -6.93 11.52
C MET A 29 -6.41 -5.76 12.25
N ASP A 30 -6.89 -5.97 13.48
CA ASP A 30 -7.25 -4.84 14.34
C ASP A 30 -5.96 -4.11 14.69
N MET A 31 -5.69 -3.03 13.97
CA MET A 31 -4.45 -2.27 14.12
C MET A 31 -4.31 -1.63 15.49
N THR A 32 -5.42 -1.32 16.17
CA THR A 32 -5.37 -0.78 17.53
C THR A 32 -4.82 -1.84 18.49
N VAL A 33 -5.39 -3.04 18.43
CA VAL A 33 -4.94 -4.16 19.27
C VAL A 33 -3.53 -4.61 18.88
N ALA A 34 -3.23 -4.70 17.58
CA ALA A 34 -1.94 -5.18 17.11
C ALA A 34 -0.78 -4.25 17.52
N VAL A 35 -0.92 -2.94 17.35
CA VAL A 35 0.10 -1.96 17.77
C VAL A 35 0.29 -1.98 19.30
N GLN A 36 -0.79 -2.09 20.08
CA GLN A 36 -0.72 -2.07 21.54
C GLN A 36 -0.12 -3.36 22.12
N SER A 37 -0.37 -4.50 21.48
CA SER A 37 0.00 -5.83 22.00
C SER A 37 1.33 -6.37 21.46
N ALA A 38 1.91 -5.76 20.42
CA ALA A 38 3.17 -6.18 19.83
C ALA A 38 4.33 -6.13 20.84
N LYS A 39 4.98 -7.28 21.03
CA LYS A 39 6.10 -7.47 21.97
C LYS A 39 7.27 -8.23 21.37
N THR A 40 6.98 -9.12 20.43
CA THR A 40 7.97 -10.00 19.82
C THR A 40 8.52 -9.39 18.54
N LYS A 41 9.70 -9.89 18.12
CA LYS A 41 10.27 -9.57 16.81
C LYS A 41 9.25 -9.82 15.70
N THR A 42 8.56 -10.97 15.74
CA THR A 42 7.55 -11.36 14.75
C THR A 42 6.36 -10.39 14.72
N ASP A 43 5.88 -9.92 15.88
CA ASP A 43 4.77 -8.96 15.94
C ASP A 43 5.15 -7.65 15.24
N HIS A 44 6.35 -7.16 15.51
CA HIS A 44 6.86 -5.93 14.89
C HIS A 44 7.14 -6.13 13.39
N GLU A 45 7.61 -7.29 12.95
CA GLU A 45 7.75 -7.59 11.53
C GLU A 45 6.40 -7.62 10.80
N ALA A 46 5.37 -8.18 11.43
CA ALA A 46 4.01 -8.19 10.89
C ALA A 46 3.42 -6.78 10.76
N LEU A 47 3.58 -5.94 11.80
CA LEU A 47 3.17 -4.53 11.74
C LEU A 47 3.94 -3.75 10.67
N ALA A 48 5.26 -3.98 10.54
CA ALA A 48 6.05 -3.33 9.51
C ALA A 48 5.56 -3.69 8.10
N ALA A 49 5.31 -4.98 7.84
CA ALA A 49 4.79 -5.44 6.56
C ALA A 49 3.40 -4.86 6.25
N HIS A 50 2.52 -4.77 7.26
CA HIS A 50 1.21 -4.13 7.11
C HIS A 50 1.34 -2.66 6.71
N TYR A 51 2.17 -1.89 7.42
CA TYR A 51 2.37 -0.47 7.10
C TYR A 51 3.10 -0.26 5.75
N GLU A 52 4.02 -1.15 5.37
CA GLU A 52 4.62 -1.15 4.02
C GLU A 52 3.56 -1.35 2.93
N GLN A 53 2.60 -2.25 3.16
CA GLN A 53 1.50 -2.48 2.23
C GLN A 53 0.54 -1.29 2.18
N ALA A 54 0.16 -0.73 3.32
CA ALA A 54 -0.67 0.47 3.39
C ALA A 54 -0.02 1.69 2.71
N ALA A 55 1.30 1.82 2.78
CA ALA A 55 2.03 2.86 2.05
C ALA A 55 1.91 2.68 0.52
N LYS A 56 2.05 1.45 0.02
CA LYS A 56 1.90 1.16 -1.42
C LYS A 56 0.48 1.42 -1.91
N GLU A 57 -0.52 1.07 -1.11
CA GLU A 57 -1.92 1.36 -1.42
C GLU A 57 -2.17 2.87 -1.47
N ALA A 58 -1.61 3.64 -0.54
CA ALA A 58 -1.67 5.10 -0.58
C ALA A 58 -0.95 5.70 -1.80
N ASP A 59 0.22 5.18 -2.18
CA ASP A 59 0.91 5.62 -3.41
C ASP A 59 0.05 5.36 -4.66
N ALA A 60 -0.60 4.19 -4.74
CA ALA A 60 -1.50 3.88 -5.85
C ALA A 60 -2.69 4.86 -5.93
N MET A 61 -3.23 5.28 -4.79
CA MET A 61 -4.28 6.31 -4.75
C MET A 61 -3.77 7.69 -5.18
N VAL A 62 -2.51 8.03 -4.88
CA VAL A 62 -1.88 9.26 -5.40
C VAL A 62 -1.84 9.21 -6.93
N GLU A 63 -1.33 8.12 -7.51
CA GLU A 63 -1.24 7.96 -8.97
C GLU A 63 -2.62 8.01 -9.63
N GLU A 64 -3.62 7.33 -9.05
CA GLU A 64 -5.00 7.33 -9.54
C GLU A 64 -5.57 8.76 -9.58
N HIS A 65 -5.45 9.51 -8.48
CA HIS A 65 -5.99 10.87 -8.43
C HIS A 65 -5.22 11.87 -9.28
N GLN A 66 -3.92 11.67 -9.49
CA GLN A 66 -3.14 12.45 -10.46
C GLN A 66 -3.64 12.23 -11.89
N GLN A 67 -3.93 10.97 -12.27
CA GLN A 67 -4.50 10.64 -13.58
C GLN A 67 -5.89 11.24 -13.76
N ILE A 68 -6.79 11.07 -12.78
CA ILE A 68 -8.13 11.67 -12.81
C ILE A 68 -8.06 13.19 -12.98
N LEU A 69 -7.16 13.86 -12.25
CA LEU A 69 -7.00 15.30 -12.33
C LEU A 69 -6.46 15.75 -13.70
N ALA A 70 -5.51 15.00 -14.26
CA ALA A 70 -4.96 15.28 -15.58
C ALA A 70 -6.02 15.11 -16.68
N ASP A 71 -6.81 14.04 -16.62
CA ASP A 71 -7.90 13.77 -17.55
C ASP A 71 -9.00 14.83 -17.46
N PHE A 72 -9.41 15.20 -16.24
CA PHE A 72 -10.37 16.29 -16.03
C PHE A 72 -9.86 17.63 -16.57
N LYS A 73 -8.58 17.94 -16.40
CA LYS A 73 -7.98 19.18 -16.93
C LYS A 73 -7.93 19.20 -18.47
N LYS A 74 -7.78 18.04 -19.09
CA LYS A 74 -7.72 17.88 -20.55
C LYS A 74 -9.10 18.00 -21.18
N ASP A 75 -10.10 17.30 -20.65
CA ASP A 75 -11.48 17.36 -21.13
C ASP A 75 -12.49 17.48 -19.98
N PRO A 76 -12.70 18.69 -19.44
CA PRO A 76 -13.65 18.88 -18.35
C PRO A 76 -15.10 18.53 -18.75
N HIS A 77 -15.43 18.54 -20.04
CA HIS A 77 -16.79 18.36 -20.52
C HIS A 77 -17.26 16.91 -20.53
N ASP A 78 -16.33 15.96 -20.47
CA ASP A 78 -16.59 14.52 -20.29
C ASP A 78 -17.03 14.17 -18.86
N TYR A 79 -16.87 15.09 -17.91
CA TYR A 79 -17.27 14.92 -16.51
C TYR A 79 -18.65 15.53 -16.22
N PRO A 80 -19.34 15.07 -15.15
CA PRO A 80 -20.63 15.64 -14.75
C PRO A 80 -20.56 17.16 -14.60
N LYS A 81 -21.60 17.87 -15.06
CA LYS A 81 -21.65 19.35 -14.99
C LYS A 81 -21.47 19.90 -13.57
N SER A 82 -21.83 19.12 -12.54
CA SER A 82 -21.62 19.46 -11.12
C SER A 82 -20.15 19.53 -10.71
N TYR A 83 -19.23 18.95 -11.48
CA TYR A 83 -17.79 18.98 -11.23
C TYR A 83 -17.11 20.20 -11.86
N LEU A 84 -17.80 20.88 -12.78
CA LEU A 84 -17.33 22.13 -13.38
C LEU A 84 -17.39 23.25 -12.34
N GLY A 85 -16.37 24.13 -12.33
CA GLY A 85 -16.28 25.26 -11.39
C GLY A 85 -15.23 25.12 -10.29
N GLY A 86 -14.20 24.27 -10.47
CA GLY A 86 -13.00 24.23 -9.61
C GLY A 86 -13.13 23.40 -8.32
N ASN A 87 -14.35 23.06 -7.90
CA ASN A 87 -14.58 22.21 -6.73
C ASN A 87 -14.02 20.78 -6.92
N PHE A 88 -14.08 20.24 -8.15
CA PHE A 88 -13.56 18.90 -8.42
C PHE A 88 -12.02 18.87 -8.48
N GLU A 89 -11.40 19.87 -9.11
CA GLU A 89 -9.94 19.99 -9.10
C GLU A 89 -9.37 20.11 -7.68
N SER A 90 -9.96 20.99 -6.86
CA SER A 90 -9.54 21.14 -5.45
C SER A 90 -9.82 19.88 -4.61
N HIS A 91 -10.87 19.12 -4.94
CA HIS A 91 -11.14 17.83 -4.34
C HIS A 91 -10.06 16.79 -4.67
N CYS A 92 -9.73 16.61 -5.95
CA CYS A 92 -8.67 15.69 -6.38
C CYS A 92 -7.31 16.07 -5.79
N GLN A 93 -6.96 17.37 -5.80
CA GLN A 93 -5.70 17.83 -5.20
C GLN A 93 -5.64 17.51 -3.70
N ARG A 94 -6.74 17.71 -2.97
CA ARG A 94 -6.80 17.36 -1.55
C ARG A 94 -6.58 15.86 -1.32
N LEU A 95 -7.15 15.00 -2.16
CA LEU A 95 -6.95 13.55 -2.04
C LEU A 95 -5.50 13.17 -2.31
N ILE A 96 -4.87 13.75 -3.34
CA ILE A 96 -3.43 13.59 -3.60
C ILE A 96 -2.62 13.93 -2.33
N ASP A 97 -2.82 15.12 -1.76
CA ASP A 97 -2.07 15.57 -0.58
C ASP A 97 -2.31 14.67 0.66
N ILE A 98 -3.54 14.16 0.82
CA ILE A 98 -3.90 13.24 1.92
C ILE A 98 -3.17 11.90 1.75
N TYR A 99 -3.21 11.32 0.55
CA TYR A 99 -2.58 10.03 0.30
C TYR A 99 -1.06 10.11 0.30
N GLU A 100 -0.46 11.21 -0.17
CA GLU A 100 0.98 11.43 -0.03
C GLU A 100 1.41 11.45 1.45
N ARG A 101 0.65 12.16 2.30
CA ARG A 101 0.90 12.17 3.75
C ARG A 101 0.70 10.79 4.35
N ALA A 102 -0.36 10.09 3.99
CA ALA A 102 -0.61 8.73 4.46
C ALA A 102 0.53 7.78 4.05
N ALA A 103 1.02 7.86 2.81
CA ALA A 103 2.12 7.03 2.35
C ALA A 103 3.41 7.33 3.12
N ALA A 104 3.69 8.60 3.44
CA ALA A 104 4.85 8.98 4.25
C ALA A 104 4.75 8.48 5.70
N GLU A 105 3.60 8.67 6.35
CA GLU A 105 3.37 8.22 7.73
C GLU A 105 3.42 6.69 7.85
N ASN A 106 2.81 5.97 6.91
CA ASN A 106 2.88 4.51 6.86
C ASN A 106 4.32 4.01 6.69
N ARG A 107 5.13 4.63 5.82
CA ARG A 107 6.56 4.27 5.70
C ARG A 107 7.34 4.50 6.98
N GLU A 108 7.09 5.59 7.70
CA GLU A 108 7.77 5.85 8.98
C GLU A 108 7.33 4.85 10.05
N MET A 109 6.05 4.52 10.14
CA MET A 109 5.55 3.47 11.03
C MET A 109 6.19 2.11 10.73
N ALA A 110 6.27 1.73 9.45
CA ALA A 110 6.95 0.51 9.05
C ALA A 110 8.42 0.48 9.50
N LYS A 111 9.15 1.56 9.23
CA LYS A 111 10.55 1.71 9.63
C LYS A 111 10.74 1.61 11.14
N MET A 112 9.90 2.27 11.93
CA MET A 112 9.94 2.17 13.40
C MET A 112 9.75 0.72 13.87
N HIS A 113 8.79 0.00 13.29
CA HIS A 113 8.57 -1.40 13.63
C HIS A 113 9.72 -2.32 13.18
N ARG A 114 10.36 -2.07 12.03
CA ARG A 114 11.59 -2.78 11.64
C ARG A 114 12.72 -2.55 12.65
N GLN A 115 12.87 -1.31 13.16
CA GLN A 115 13.86 -0.99 14.17
C GLN A 115 13.56 -1.67 15.52
N MET A 116 12.29 -1.75 15.92
CA MET A 116 11.89 -2.50 17.12
C MET A 116 12.15 -4.01 16.96
N ALA A 117 11.83 -4.58 15.79
CA ALA A 117 12.12 -5.98 15.47
C ALA A 117 13.63 -6.29 15.50
N ALA A 118 14.47 -5.34 15.08
CA ALA A 118 15.93 -5.44 15.15
C ALA A 118 16.51 -5.18 16.55
N GLY A 119 15.68 -4.81 17.54
CA GLY A 119 16.12 -4.43 18.88
C GLY A 119 16.87 -3.08 18.94
N ALA A 120 16.83 -2.29 17.86
CA ALA A 120 17.47 -0.97 17.79
C ALA A 120 16.67 0.10 18.57
N ILE A 121 15.38 -0.15 18.79
CA ILE A 121 14.49 0.69 19.60
C ILE A 121 13.74 -0.21 20.57
N SER A 122 14.01 -0.05 21.86
CA SER A 122 13.21 -0.67 22.92
C SER A 122 12.14 0.32 23.39
N ARG A 123 10.95 -0.20 23.71
CA ARG A 123 9.87 0.59 24.31
C ARG A 123 10.39 1.25 25.59
N ARG A 124 10.48 2.58 25.62
CA ARG A 124 10.90 3.32 26.81
C ARG A 124 9.84 3.14 27.91
N GLY A 125 10.14 2.27 28.89
CA GLY A 125 9.60 2.28 30.26
C GLY A 125 8.12 1.95 30.46
N SER A 126 7.83 0.72 30.91
CA SER A 126 6.81 0.49 31.95
C SER A 126 7.51 -0.22 33.13
N GLY A 127 8.33 0.53 33.85
CA GLY A 127 9.01 0.07 35.06
C GLY A 127 8.45 0.77 36.29
N SER A 128 7.64 0.03 37.06
CA SER A 128 7.63 0.00 38.53
C SER A 128 7.72 1.35 39.28
N GLU A 129 6.58 1.90 39.68
CA GLU A 129 6.50 2.65 40.95
C GLU A 129 6.30 1.62 42.08
N ARG A 130 7.31 1.49 42.94
CA ARG A 130 7.19 1.02 44.32
C ARG A 130 7.29 2.24 45.22
#